data_AF-A0A166RGT7-F1
#
_entry.id   AF-A0A166RGT7-F1
#
_cell.length_a   1.000
_cell.length_b   1.000
_cell.length_c   1.000
_cell.angle_alpha   90.00
_cell.angle_beta   90.00
_cell.angle_gamma   90.00
#
_symmetry.space_group_name_H-M   'P 1'
#
loop_
_entity.id
_entity.type
_entity.pdbx_description
1 polymer ?
#
loop_
_entity_poly.entity_id
_entity_poly.type
_entity_poly.pdbx_seq_one_letter_code
_entity_poly.pdbx_strand_id
1 'polypeptide(L)'
;MKSKRLMAIIMSVAVCISLLGMTKFSTNNVVKADTQTVQAPSNITRLDGTDRYDTSAKIAQYGWKQADTVFIAGAENNNDFADAIAGTPLAHAYDAPILLTRVSALPDDIRAEITSLTPKNIVILGGTGVVSQGIEDGLKAKGYNVTRIAGQTRYDTAIQIAKELWNKYPSTNDKVGSDTSVILTTGKQFQYAMSVASTAGNTAILYSDGDTLNYDVENLIAGDKNIQSIDTIGGSKVLEVKGDLYNGNLSLFNIDNCNNITELKKDEGFLENYNGVAVASDTIFPDALSGSALAAKLGYKLVLSNGKDFPYTVDSTQNHLSGGLIFGGTQVMSDSMTSKISAILNKNIPANPNGLKDSDIIPFADDGFKRDAEQALGKTNITLADAKKATSLTLYQNSSDGGYQINDLSDIKYFSGIYDLDLEGGKLPQNIGAINSLYKLEGLYLEKCTFNQSDISTISKNIKIVSDGKKIN
;
A
#
# COMPACT_ATOMS: atom_id res chain seq x y z
N MET A 1 44.50 -53.42 -34.91
CA MET A 1 45.09 -52.09 -34.62
C MET A 1 43.94 -51.11 -34.39
N LYS A 2 43.40 -50.98 -33.17
CA LYS A 2 43.73 -49.95 -32.14
C LYS A 2 43.98 -48.53 -32.68
N SER A 3 42.98 -47.66 -32.54
CA SER A 3 43.02 -46.43 -31.71
C SER A 3 41.59 -45.85 -31.63
N LYS A 4 40.74 -46.21 -30.66
CA LYS A 4 40.57 -45.54 -29.34
C LYS A 4 40.57 -44.00 -29.49
N ARG A 5 39.41 -43.34 -29.43
CA ARG A 5 38.80 -42.78 -28.19
C ARG A 5 39.80 -41.93 -27.38
N LEU A 6 39.52 -40.65 -27.14
CA LEU A 6 38.88 -40.18 -25.89
C LEU A 6 39.11 -38.68 -25.68
N MET A 7 38.00 -38.00 -25.39
CA MET A 7 37.85 -36.73 -24.69
C MET A 7 38.64 -36.73 -23.36
N ALA A 8 39.40 -35.67 -23.03
CA ALA A 8 39.88 -35.46 -21.66
C ALA A 8 40.57 -34.09 -21.40
N ILE A 9 40.01 -33.38 -20.42
CA ILE A 9 40.70 -32.85 -19.23
C ILE A 9 41.30 -31.43 -19.28
N ILE A 10 40.54 -30.52 -18.64
CA ILE A 10 40.91 -29.47 -17.66
C ILE A 10 42.36 -29.55 -17.14
N MET A 11 43.16 -28.49 -17.28
CA MET A 11 44.05 -27.99 -16.21
C MET A 11 44.79 -26.68 -16.59
N SER A 12 44.59 -25.66 -15.74
CA SER A 12 45.67 -24.93 -15.04
C SER A 12 46.37 -23.71 -15.67
N VAL A 13 46.18 -22.59 -14.97
CA VAL A 13 47.20 -21.61 -14.51
C VAL A 13 47.48 -20.38 -15.40
N ALA A 14 46.90 -19.27 -14.93
CA ALA A 14 47.49 -17.95 -14.72
C ALA A 14 48.80 -17.59 -15.46
N VAL A 15 48.77 -16.45 -16.15
CA VAL A 15 49.51 -15.22 -15.80
C VAL A 15 49.37 -14.26 -16.98
N CYS A 16 48.67 -13.14 -16.75
CA CYS A 16 49.03 -11.84 -17.30
C CYS A 16 48.43 -10.75 -16.39
N ILE A 17 49.03 -10.62 -15.22
CA ILE A 17 49.08 -9.36 -14.49
C ILE A 17 50.13 -8.51 -15.20
N SER A 18 49.75 -7.35 -15.72
CA SER A 18 50.54 -6.11 -15.56
C SER A 18 49.92 -4.97 -16.36
N LEU A 19 49.16 -4.13 -15.67
CA LEU A 19 49.19 -2.68 -15.86
C LEU A 19 48.64 -2.04 -14.58
N LEU A 20 49.50 -2.06 -13.56
CA LEU A 20 49.43 -1.19 -12.39
C LEU A 20 50.24 0.08 -12.70
N GLY A 21 49.66 1.22 -12.43
CA GLY A 21 50.31 2.53 -12.45
C GLY A 21 49.53 3.51 -11.58
N MET A 22 49.72 3.38 -10.28
CA MET A 22 49.14 4.20 -9.20
C MET A 22 49.57 5.67 -9.28
N THR A 23 48.74 6.58 -8.75
CA THR A 23 49.21 7.64 -7.84
C THR A 23 48.12 7.98 -6.81
N LYS A 24 48.53 8.00 -5.53
CA LYS A 24 47.79 8.40 -4.33
C LYS A 24 48.13 9.86 -3.96
N PHE A 25 47.47 10.33 -2.89
CA PHE A 25 47.67 11.53 -2.04
C PHE A 25 46.67 12.65 -2.34
N SER A 26 45.97 13.26 -1.37
CA SER A 26 46.34 13.55 0.01
C SER A 26 45.12 13.54 0.96
N THR A 27 45.37 13.19 2.22
CA THR A 27 44.44 13.19 3.35
C THR A 27 44.25 14.58 3.97
N ASN A 28 43.07 14.74 4.57
CA ASN A 28 42.72 15.58 5.73
C ASN A 28 42.64 17.10 5.53
N ASN A 29 41.40 17.59 5.51
CA ASN A 29 40.98 18.61 6.47
C ASN A 29 39.71 18.13 7.17
N VAL A 30 39.87 17.78 8.45
CA VAL A 30 38.78 17.56 9.39
C VAL A 30 38.18 18.92 9.70
N VAL A 31 37.01 19.22 9.14
CA VAL A 31 36.11 20.20 9.73
C VAL A 31 35.16 19.40 10.61
N LYS A 32 35.22 19.67 11.92
CA LYS A 32 34.30 19.15 12.93
C LYS A 32 32.85 19.32 12.44
N ALA A 33 32.07 18.26 12.57
CA ALA A 33 30.64 18.29 12.38
C ALA A 33 30.02 19.36 13.29
N ASP A 34 29.56 20.45 12.69
CA ASP A 34 28.51 21.24 13.29
C ASP A 34 27.23 20.40 13.22
N THR A 35 26.59 20.27 14.38
CA THR A 35 25.46 19.38 14.60
C THR A 35 24.23 20.07 14.03
N GLN A 36 24.00 19.95 12.74
CA GLN A 36 22.74 20.34 12.12
C GLN A 36 21.94 19.09 11.81
N THR A 37 20.89 18.90 12.63
CA THR A 37 19.76 18.01 12.41
C THR A 37 19.32 18.08 10.95
N VAL A 38 19.62 17.04 10.17
CA VAL A 38 19.04 16.89 8.83
C VAL A 38 17.58 16.52 9.01
N GLN A 39 16.70 17.53 8.94
CA GLN A 39 15.27 17.33 8.80
C GLN A 39 15.04 16.65 7.43
N ALA A 40 14.52 15.42 7.46
CA ALA A 40 14.14 14.67 6.25
C ALA A 40 13.12 15.48 5.42
N PRO A 41 13.13 15.38 4.08
CA PRO A 41 12.27 16.18 3.22
C PRO A 41 10.78 15.98 3.56
N SER A 42 10.04 17.08 3.66
CA SER A 42 8.61 17.16 3.96
C SER A 42 7.75 16.83 2.72
N ASN A 43 7.75 15.59 2.28
CA ASN A 43 6.92 15.11 1.16
C ASN A 43 5.68 14.33 1.61
N ILE A 44 5.31 14.42 2.90
CA ILE A 44 4.10 13.82 3.46
C ILE A 44 3.13 14.91 3.86
N THR A 45 1.93 14.86 3.31
CA THR A 45 0.86 15.81 3.60
C THR A 45 -0.33 15.08 4.19
N ARG A 46 -0.79 15.52 5.36
CA ARG A 46 -2.12 15.17 5.86
C ARG A 46 -3.14 16.12 5.26
N LEU A 47 -4.22 15.56 4.73
CA LEU A 47 -5.38 16.29 4.22
C LEU A 47 -6.59 15.85 5.03
N ASP A 48 -6.99 16.71 5.97
CA ASP A 48 -8.06 16.44 6.92
C ASP A 48 -8.90 17.67 7.25
N GLY A 49 -10.18 17.42 7.50
CA GLY A 49 -11.16 18.40 7.87
C GLY A 49 -11.89 18.10 9.18
N THR A 50 -12.75 19.03 9.58
CA THR A 50 -13.62 18.86 10.75
C THR A 50 -14.63 17.74 10.56
N ASP A 51 -14.98 17.44 9.31
CA ASP A 51 -15.76 16.29 8.91
C ASP A 51 -15.36 15.82 7.49
N ARG A 52 -16.03 14.78 6.99
CA ARG A 52 -15.79 14.21 5.65
C ARG A 52 -15.97 15.22 4.51
N TYR A 53 -16.85 16.22 4.67
CA TYR A 53 -17.14 17.21 3.65
C TYR A 53 -15.99 18.23 3.57
N ASP A 54 -15.57 18.76 4.73
CA ASP A 54 -14.39 19.63 4.82
C ASP A 54 -13.11 18.91 4.36
N THR A 55 -12.92 17.64 4.75
CA THR A 55 -11.80 16.81 4.23
C THR A 55 -11.83 16.74 2.71
N SER A 56 -12.99 16.46 2.10
CA SER A 56 -13.10 16.38 0.63
C SER A 56 -12.83 17.72 -0.07
N ALA A 57 -13.23 18.84 0.53
CA ALA A 57 -12.92 20.17 0.02
C ALA A 57 -11.40 20.44 0.07
N LYS A 58 -10.73 20.13 1.19
CA LYS A 58 -9.27 20.30 1.33
C LYS A 58 -8.47 19.42 0.39
N ILE A 59 -8.94 18.20 0.13
CA ILE A 59 -8.35 17.31 -0.88
C ILE A 59 -8.45 17.95 -2.26
N ALA A 60 -9.60 18.52 -2.62
CA ALA A 60 -9.78 19.24 -3.88
C ALA A 60 -8.87 20.48 -3.98
N GLN A 61 -8.80 21.30 -2.93
CA GLN A 61 -7.93 22.48 -2.88
C GLN A 61 -6.45 22.15 -3.07
N TYR A 62 -6.01 21.01 -2.52
CA TYR A 62 -4.64 20.56 -2.67
C TYR A 62 -4.34 20.10 -4.10
N GLY A 63 -5.25 19.33 -4.71
CA GLY A 63 -5.04 18.73 -6.02
C GLY A 63 -5.30 19.64 -7.22
N TRP A 64 -6.21 20.60 -7.07
CA TRP A 64 -6.75 21.38 -8.18
C TRP A 64 -6.88 22.86 -7.82
N LYS A 65 -6.25 23.72 -8.64
CA LYS A 65 -6.48 25.18 -8.57
C LYS A 65 -7.76 25.58 -9.30
N GLN A 66 -8.10 24.84 -10.34
CA GLN A 66 -9.31 24.94 -11.18
C GLN A 66 -9.59 23.54 -11.72
N ALA A 67 -10.85 23.26 -12.05
CA ALA A 67 -11.24 22.01 -12.70
C ALA A 67 -12.45 22.26 -13.63
N ASP A 68 -12.37 21.83 -14.89
CA ASP A 68 -13.48 21.97 -15.85
C ASP A 68 -14.72 21.15 -15.46
N THR A 69 -14.49 20.06 -14.73
CA THR A 69 -15.49 19.14 -14.22
C THR A 69 -15.26 18.89 -12.72
N VAL A 70 -16.35 18.76 -11.96
CA VAL A 70 -16.32 18.30 -10.55
C VAL A 70 -17.26 17.11 -10.41
N PHE A 71 -16.83 16.09 -9.66
CA PHE A 71 -17.66 14.94 -9.33
C PHE A 71 -18.28 15.12 -7.94
N ILE A 72 -19.54 14.75 -7.79
CA ILE A 72 -20.31 14.82 -6.54
C ILE A 72 -20.75 13.42 -6.16
N ALA A 73 -20.41 13.00 -4.94
CA ALA A 73 -20.81 11.70 -4.39
C ALA A 73 -21.52 11.87 -3.03
N GLY A 74 -22.55 11.07 -2.80
CA GLY A 74 -23.25 11.02 -1.51
C GLY A 74 -22.39 10.35 -0.45
N ALA A 75 -22.31 10.94 0.75
CA ALA A 75 -21.54 10.38 1.86
C ALA A 75 -22.20 10.61 3.22
N GLU A 76 -23.54 10.62 3.31
CA GLU A 76 -24.23 10.76 4.60
C GLU A 76 -23.84 9.62 5.55
N ASN A 77 -23.86 8.37 5.06
CA ASN A 77 -23.47 7.18 5.81
C ASN A 77 -22.31 6.43 5.16
N ASN A 78 -21.76 5.44 5.87
CA ASN A 78 -20.59 4.68 5.41
C ASN A 78 -20.85 3.69 4.25
N ASN A 79 -22.08 3.63 3.72
CA ASN A 79 -22.45 2.79 2.58
C ASN A 79 -22.95 3.59 1.36
N ASP A 80 -23.27 4.87 1.52
CA ASP A 80 -23.97 5.68 0.51
C ASP A 80 -23.09 6.03 -0.69
N PHE A 81 -21.78 5.86 -0.56
CA PHE A 81 -20.80 6.12 -1.62
C PHE A 81 -20.38 4.87 -2.40
N ALA A 82 -20.88 3.67 -2.06
CA ALA A 82 -20.41 2.43 -2.69
C ALA A 82 -20.54 2.47 -4.22
N ASP A 83 -21.61 3.10 -4.71
CA ASP A 83 -21.88 3.29 -6.14
C ASP A 83 -20.85 4.23 -6.79
N ALA A 84 -20.34 5.21 -6.03
CA ALA A 84 -19.43 6.24 -6.50
C ALA A 84 -17.96 5.81 -6.57
N ILE A 85 -17.56 4.71 -5.90
CA ILE A 85 -16.15 4.23 -5.91
C ILE A 85 -15.69 3.94 -7.35
N ALA A 86 -16.54 3.29 -8.14
CA ALA A 86 -16.28 3.01 -9.55
C ALA A 86 -16.09 4.28 -10.40
N GLY A 87 -16.52 5.45 -9.89
CA GLY A 87 -16.35 6.76 -10.51
C GLY A 87 -14.94 7.35 -10.40
N THR A 88 -14.05 6.76 -9.59
CA THR A 88 -12.69 7.31 -9.42
C THR A 88 -11.88 7.33 -10.72
N PRO A 89 -11.79 6.23 -11.50
CA PRO A 89 -11.07 6.26 -12.77
C PRO A 89 -11.65 7.29 -13.75
N LEU A 90 -12.98 7.47 -13.73
CA LEU A 90 -13.64 8.52 -14.53
C LEU A 90 -13.27 9.92 -14.06
N ALA A 91 -13.29 10.18 -12.75
CA ALA A 91 -12.86 11.47 -12.19
C ALA A 91 -11.39 11.78 -12.56
N HIS A 92 -10.50 10.78 -12.46
CA HIS A 92 -9.12 10.88 -12.93
C HIS A 92 -9.03 11.20 -14.42
N ALA A 93 -9.83 10.53 -15.27
CA ALA A 93 -9.86 10.77 -16.71
C ALA A 93 -10.30 12.19 -17.10
N TYR A 94 -11.11 12.84 -16.24
CA TYR A 94 -11.50 14.24 -16.38
C TYR A 94 -10.55 15.23 -15.69
N ASP A 95 -9.48 14.73 -15.05
CA ASP A 95 -8.63 15.49 -14.14
C ASP A 95 -9.46 16.30 -13.13
N ALA A 96 -10.38 15.62 -12.43
CA ALA A 96 -11.40 16.24 -11.61
C ALA A 96 -11.41 15.72 -10.16
N PRO A 97 -11.70 16.57 -9.16
CA PRO A 97 -11.90 16.14 -7.79
C PRO A 97 -13.26 15.44 -7.61
N ILE A 98 -13.33 14.59 -6.57
CA ILE A 98 -14.59 14.05 -6.03
C ILE A 98 -14.90 14.78 -4.72
N LEU A 99 -15.95 15.60 -4.75
CA LEU A 99 -16.50 16.29 -3.59
C LEU A 99 -17.67 15.51 -2.99
N LEU A 100 -17.78 15.53 -1.67
CA LEU A 100 -18.80 14.78 -0.95
C LEU A 100 -20.00 15.65 -0.59
N THR A 101 -21.19 15.06 -0.54
CA THR A 101 -22.42 15.77 -0.13
C THR A 101 -23.28 14.95 0.82
N ARG A 102 -24.15 15.63 1.56
CA ARG A 102 -25.30 15.01 2.23
C ARG A 102 -26.36 14.64 1.19
N VAL A 103 -27.29 13.76 1.56
CA VAL A 103 -28.35 13.31 0.64
C VAL A 103 -29.17 14.49 0.12
N SER A 104 -29.58 15.40 1.00
CA SER A 104 -30.52 16.48 0.71
C SER A 104 -29.95 17.89 0.88
N ALA A 105 -28.67 18.02 1.22
CA ALA A 105 -28.04 19.30 1.44
C ALA A 105 -26.60 19.32 0.91
N LEU A 106 -26.26 20.33 0.10
CA LEU A 106 -24.88 20.56 -0.31
C LEU A 106 -24.16 21.38 0.77
N PRO A 107 -23.18 20.82 1.51
CA PRO A 107 -22.52 21.52 2.62
C PRO A 107 -21.83 22.80 2.18
N ASP A 108 -21.66 23.74 3.11
CA ASP A 108 -21.14 25.07 2.83
C ASP A 108 -19.71 25.03 2.26
N ASP A 109 -18.84 24.21 2.84
CA ASP A 109 -17.46 24.00 2.38
C ASP A 109 -17.41 23.50 0.92
N ILE A 110 -18.37 22.65 0.56
CA ILE A 110 -18.48 22.08 -0.79
C ILE A 110 -18.99 23.13 -1.78
N ARG A 111 -19.94 23.98 -1.37
CA ARG A 111 -20.41 25.10 -2.21
C ARG A 111 -19.30 26.11 -2.45
N ALA A 112 -18.51 26.42 -1.41
CA ALA A 112 -17.35 27.29 -1.52
C ALA A 112 -16.32 26.68 -2.47
N GLU A 113 -16.05 25.38 -2.34
CA GLU A 113 -15.06 24.70 -3.18
C GLU A 113 -15.47 24.61 -4.65
N ILE A 114 -16.74 24.27 -4.94
CA ILE A 114 -17.27 24.33 -6.31
C ILE A 114 -17.10 25.73 -6.89
N THR A 115 -17.34 26.77 -6.10
CA THR A 115 -17.16 28.17 -6.55
C THR A 115 -15.69 28.47 -6.83
N SER A 116 -14.77 27.98 -5.98
CA SER A 116 -13.32 28.16 -6.11
C SER A 116 -12.76 27.48 -7.36
N LEU A 117 -13.19 26.25 -7.64
CA LEU A 117 -12.74 25.45 -8.79
C LEU A 117 -13.28 25.96 -10.13
N THR A 118 -14.36 26.74 -10.11
CA THR A 118 -15.04 27.33 -11.28
C THR A 118 -15.40 26.31 -12.38
N PRO A 119 -16.02 25.16 -12.06
CA PRO A 119 -16.29 24.14 -13.05
C PRO A 119 -17.40 24.55 -14.01
N LYS A 120 -17.30 24.07 -15.25
CA LYS A 120 -18.39 24.16 -16.22
C LYS A 120 -19.37 23.00 -16.05
N ASN A 121 -18.85 21.82 -15.72
CA ASN A 121 -19.61 20.59 -15.64
C ASN A 121 -19.59 20.01 -14.23
N ILE A 122 -20.71 19.45 -13.80
CA ILE A 122 -20.81 18.71 -12.55
C ILE A 122 -21.37 17.32 -12.85
N VAL A 123 -20.68 16.29 -12.39
CA VAL A 123 -21.11 14.90 -12.54
C VAL A 123 -21.53 14.35 -11.18
N ILE A 124 -22.79 13.99 -11.04
CA ILE A 124 -23.30 13.32 -9.84
C ILE A 124 -23.17 11.81 -10.02
N LEU A 125 -22.52 11.15 -9.07
CA LEU A 125 -22.36 9.70 -9.01
C LEU A 125 -23.40 9.11 -8.07
N GLY A 126 -24.25 8.22 -8.61
CA GLY A 126 -25.28 7.52 -7.85
C GLY A 126 -26.69 8.14 -7.97
N GLY A 127 -27.67 7.33 -7.55
CA GLY A 127 -29.09 7.65 -7.67
C GLY A 127 -29.57 8.75 -6.71
N THR A 128 -30.85 9.11 -6.83
CA THR A 128 -31.48 10.16 -6.01
C THR A 128 -31.58 9.82 -4.53
N GLY A 129 -31.45 8.54 -4.16
CA GLY A 129 -31.42 8.09 -2.77
C GLY A 129 -30.16 8.49 -2.00
N VAL A 130 -29.05 8.75 -2.69
CA VAL A 130 -27.76 9.14 -2.08
C VAL A 130 -27.37 10.58 -2.40
N VAL A 131 -27.85 11.13 -3.52
CA VAL A 131 -27.77 12.57 -3.86
C VAL A 131 -29.10 13.00 -4.45
N SER A 132 -29.92 13.70 -3.68
CA SER A 132 -31.30 14.06 -4.06
C SER A 132 -31.40 14.85 -5.37
N GLN A 133 -32.58 14.77 -5.97
CA GLN A 133 -32.91 15.59 -7.15
C GLN A 133 -32.82 17.09 -6.85
N GLY A 134 -33.13 17.51 -5.63
CA GLY A 134 -33.05 18.93 -5.23
C GLY A 134 -31.63 19.51 -5.29
N ILE A 135 -30.60 18.70 -4.99
CA ILE A 135 -29.20 19.12 -5.18
C ILE A 135 -28.90 19.33 -6.66
N GLU A 136 -29.30 18.38 -7.51
CA GLU A 136 -29.10 18.46 -8.96
C GLU A 136 -29.78 19.69 -9.56
N ASP A 137 -31.05 19.91 -9.24
CA ASP A 137 -31.83 21.04 -9.72
C ASP A 137 -31.25 22.37 -9.23
N GLY A 138 -30.82 22.43 -7.97
CA GLY A 138 -30.16 23.60 -7.40
C GLY A 138 -28.83 23.95 -8.08
N LEU A 139 -28.05 22.95 -8.49
CA LEU A 139 -26.83 23.14 -9.27
C LEU A 139 -27.14 23.60 -10.70
N LYS A 140 -28.13 23.00 -11.38
CA LYS A 140 -28.57 23.45 -12.72
C LYS A 140 -29.08 24.89 -12.69
N ALA A 141 -29.85 25.27 -11.67
CA ALA A 141 -30.37 26.63 -11.51
C ALA A 141 -29.25 27.67 -11.32
N LYS A 142 -28.06 27.26 -10.87
CA LYS A 142 -26.85 28.09 -10.80
C LYS A 142 -26.07 28.17 -12.12
N GLY A 143 -26.53 27.50 -13.17
CA GLY A 143 -25.95 27.56 -14.51
C GLY A 143 -24.89 26.49 -14.81
N TYR A 144 -24.69 25.50 -13.93
CA TYR A 144 -23.77 24.38 -14.20
C TYR A 144 -24.39 23.37 -15.18
N ASN A 145 -23.56 22.75 -16.01
CA ASN A 145 -23.96 21.58 -16.80
C ASN A 145 -23.92 20.33 -15.90
N VAL A 146 -25.08 19.92 -15.38
CA VAL A 146 -25.15 18.80 -14.43
C VAL A 146 -25.59 17.52 -15.12
N THR A 147 -24.77 16.48 -15.03
CA THR A 147 -25.05 15.11 -15.50
C THR A 147 -25.08 14.16 -14.31
N ARG A 148 -26.05 13.26 -14.25
CA ARG A 148 -26.09 12.18 -13.26
C ARG A 148 -25.75 10.86 -13.92
N ILE A 149 -24.79 10.13 -13.36
CA ILE A 149 -24.46 8.76 -13.75
C ILE A 149 -24.94 7.85 -12.63
N ALA A 150 -25.99 7.08 -12.91
CA ALA A 150 -26.63 6.19 -11.94
C ALA A 150 -27.36 5.05 -12.64
N GLY A 151 -27.48 3.92 -11.95
CA GLY A 151 -28.40 2.85 -12.28
C GLY A 151 -29.25 2.44 -11.09
N GLN A 152 -30.00 1.35 -11.20
CA GLN A 152 -30.87 0.87 -10.12
C GLN A 152 -30.07 0.32 -8.93
N THR A 153 -28.88 -0.21 -9.22
CA THR A 153 -27.95 -0.76 -8.24
C THR A 153 -26.54 -0.22 -8.45
N ARG A 154 -25.62 -0.55 -7.54
CA ARG A 154 -24.18 -0.26 -7.70
C ARG A 154 -23.58 -0.91 -8.92
N TYR A 155 -24.08 -2.09 -9.30
CA TYR A 155 -23.66 -2.83 -10.50
C TYR A 155 -24.00 -2.04 -11.76
N ASP A 156 -25.26 -1.60 -11.86
CA ASP A 156 -25.73 -0.78 -12.98
C ASP A 156 -24.98 0.56 -13.04
N THR A 157 -24.77 1.20 -11.90
CA THR A 157 -24.04 2.47 -11.83
C THR A 157 -22.60 2.30 -12.31
N ALA A 158 -21.91 1.23 -11.90
CA ALA A 158 -20.56 0.91 -12.37
C ALA A 158 -20.52 0.67 -13.90
N ILE A 159 -21.52 -0.02 -14.46
CA ILE A 159 -21.65 -0.21 -15.92
C ILE A 159 -21.78 1.14 -16.64
N GLN A 160 -22.62 2.04 -16.14
CA GLN A 160 -22.80 3.35 -16.77
C GLN A 160 -21.52 4.19 -16.69
N ILE A 161 -20.83 4.14 -15.55
CA ILE A 161 -19.53 4.81 -15.38
C ILE A 161 -18.49 4.24 -16.34
N ALA A 162 -18.42 2.91 -16.52
CA ALA A 162 -17.49 2.26 -17.43
C ALA A 162 -17.72 2.71 -18.89
N LYS A 163 -18.99 2.79 -19.32
CA LYS A 163 -19.33 3.30 -20.66
C LYS A 163 -18.87 4.74 -20.86
N GLU A 164 -19.11 5.62 -19.88
CA GLU A 164 -18.65 7.01 -19.94
C GLU A 164 -17.13 7.13 -19.95
N LEU A 165 -16.42 6.28 -19.19
CA LEU A 165 -14.96 6.20 -19.19
C LEU A 165 -14.43 5.78 -20.56
N TRP A 166 -14.96 4.72 -21.16
CA TRP A 166 -14.49 4.22 -22.45
C TRP A 166 -14.81 5.18 -23.60
N ASN A 167 -15.94 5.90 -23.52
CA ASN A 167 -16.27 6.96 -24.47
C ASN A 167 -15.29 8.15 -24.41
N LYS A 168 -14.66 8.40 -23.25
CA LYS A 168 -13.61 9.43 -23.09
C LYS A 168 -12.32 9.05 -23.83
N TYR A 169 -12.05 7.75 -23.97
CA TYR A 169 -10.85 7.20 -24.61
C TYR A 169 -11.20 6.36 -25.85
N PRO A 170 -11.74 6.97 -26.93
CA PRO A 170 -12.18 6.23 -28.09
C PRO A 170 -11.01 5.55 -28.81
N SER A 171 -11.17 4.27 -29.16
CA SER A 171 -10.22 3.52 -29.99
C SER A 171 -10.06 4.21 -31.36
N THR A 172 -8.86 4.67 -31.70
CA THR A 172 -8.55 5.23 -33.04
C THR A 172 -7.92 4.17 -33.94
N ASN A 173 -8.39 4.07 -35.19
CA ASN A 173 -8.08 3.01 -36.17
C ASN A 173 -6.60 2.82 -36.56
N ASP A 174 -5.66 3.65 -36.09
CA ASP A 174 -4.22 3.53 -36.40
C ASP A 174 -3.35 3.26 -35.16
N LYS A 175 -3.97 3.00 -34.01
CA LYS A 175 -3.32 2.42 -32.83
C LYS A 175 -4.19 1.28 -32.34
N VAL A 176 -3.67 0.06 -32.35
CA VAL A 176 -4.07 -0.95 -31.36
C VAL A 176 -3.69 -0.34 -30.01
N GLY A 177 -4.61 0.36 -29.37
CA GLY A 177 -4.28 1.32 -28.30
C GLY A 177 -5.47 2.14 -27.83
N SER A 178 -6.42 1.49 -27.17
CA SER A 178 -6.75 1.91 -25.82
C SER A 178 -6.64 0.66 -24.95
N ASP A 179 -5.83 0.73 -23.89
CA ASP A 179 -5.65 -0.34 -22.90
C ASP A 179 -6.93 -0.43 -22.04
N THR A 180 -8.06 -0.78 -22.67
CA THR A 180 -9.33 -0.97 -21.96
C THR A 180 -9.16 -2.18 -21.07
N SER A 181 -9.00 -1.94 -19.78
CA SER A 181 -8.90 -2.97 -18.76
C SER A 181 -10.10 -2.89 -17.83
N VAL A 182 -10.46 -4.01 -17.24
CA VAL A 182 -11.49 -4.09 -16.21
C VAL A 182 -10.84 -4.58 -14.93
N ILE A 183 -11.13 -3.92 -13.81
CA ILE A 183 -10.95 -4.51 -12.49
C ILE A 183 -12.32 -5.00 -12.02
N LEU A 184 -12.45 -6.31 -11.83
CA LEU A 184 -13.66 -6.94 -11.33
C LEU A 184 -13.52 -7.23 -9.84
N THR A 185 -14.46 -6.75 -9.04
CA THR A 185 -14.46 -6.94 -7.58
C THR A 185 -15.86 -7.21 -7.05
N THR A 186 -16.03 -7.64 -5.79
CA THR A 186 -17.38 -7.91 -5.25
C THR A 186 -18.10 -6.62 -4.85
N GLY A 187 -19.32 -6.45 -5.34
CA GLY A 187 -20.22 -5.39 -4.90
C GLY A 187 -20.70 -5.56 -3.45
N LYS A 188 -20.59 -6.77 -2.88
CA LYS A 188 -20.96 -7.08 -1.49
C LYS A 188 -19.92 -6.59 -0.48
N GLN A 189 -18.66 -6.46 -0.89
CA GLN A 189 -17.55 -5.96 -0.06
C GLN A 189 -16.81 -4.84 -0.79
N PHE A 190 -17.38 -3.64 -0.75
CA PHE A 190 -16.86 -2.46 -1.46
C PHE A 190 -15.44 -2.04 -1.03
N GLN A 191 -14.91 -2.58 0.07
CA GLN A 191 -13.54 -2.31 0.52
C GLN A 191 -12.51 -2.76 -0.52
N TYR A 192 -12.77 -3.84 -1.27
CA TYR A 192 -11.90 -4.28 -2.35
C TYR A 192 -11.85 -3.25 -3.47
N ALA A 193 -13.01 -2.77 -3.92
CA ALA A 193 -13.11 -1.69 -4.89
C ALA A 193 -12.37 -0.43 -4.44
N MET A 194 -12.46 -0.10 -3.14
CA MET A 194 -11.77 1.06 -2.60
C MET A 194 -10.24 0.89 -2.62
N SER A 195 -9.71 -0.32 -2.37
CA SER A 195 -8.27 -0.60 -2.41
C SER A 195 -7.62 -0.42 -3.81
N VAL A 196 -8.46 -0.34 -4.83
CA VAL A 196 -8.08 -0.14 -6.24
C VAL A 196 -8.73 1.09 -6.85
N ALA A 197 -9.37 1.94 -6.05
CA ALA A 197 -10.03 3.13 -6.54
C ALA A 197 -9.04 4.10 -7.20
N SER A 198 -7.80 4.18 -6.69
CA SER A 198 -6.75 5.03 -7.26
C SER A 198 -6.15 4.50 -8.57
N THR A 199 -6.76 3.49 -9.20
CA THR A 199 -6.38 3.04 -10.54
C THR A 199 -6.60 4.17 -11.55
N ALA A 200 -5.59 4.41 -12.37
CA ALA A 200 -5.57 5.46 -13.38
C ALA A 200 -5.83 4.91 -14.79
N GLY A 201 -5.98 5.80 -15.77
CA GLY A 201 -6.12 5.43 -17.18
C GLY A 201 -7.53 4.96 -17.56
N ASN A 202 -7.61 4.03 -18.52
CA ASN A 202 -8.87 3.54 -19.10
C ASN A 202 -9.43 2.30 -18.38
N THR A 203 -8.98 2.04 -17.15
CA THR A 203 -9.38 0.86 -16.39
C THR A 203 -10.69 1.11 -15.66
N ALA A 204 -11.75 0.39 -16.03
CA ALA A 204 -13.04 0.47 -15.36
C ALA A 204 -13.10 -0.46 -14.14
N ILE A 205 -13.77 -0.03 -13.07
CA ILE A 205 -14.08 -0.89 -11.92
C ILE A 205 -15.51 -1.40 -12.08
N LEU A 206 -15.67 -2.72 -12.17
CA LEU A 206 -16.96 -3.39 -12.25
C LEU A 206 -17.19 -4.30 -11.04
N TYR A 207 -18.45 -4.58 -10.74
CA TYR A 207 -18.86 -5.34 -9.58
C TYR A 207 -19.43 -6.72 -9.95
N SER A 208 -19.16 -7.73 -9.12
CA SER A 208 -19.83 -9.03 -9.12
C SER A 208 -20.60 -9.26 -7.81
N ASP A 209 -21.63 -10.12 -7.83
CA ASP A 209 -22.33 -10.55 -6.61
C ASP A 209 -21.53 -11.59 -5.81
N GLY A 210 -20.29 -11.82 -6.21
CA GLY A 210 -19.31 -12.68 -5.57
C GLY A 210 -19.35 -14.14 -6.00
N ASP A 211 -20.55 -14.74 -6.08
CA ASP A 211 -20.74 -16.14 -6.53
C ASP A 211 -21.32 -16.25 -7.95
N THR A 212 -21.82 -15.13 -8.50
CA THR A 212 -22.31 -14.98 -9.88
C THR A 212 -21.94 -13.61 -10.43
N LEU A 213 -21.51 -13.54 -11.70
CA LEU A 213 -21.43 -12.27 -12.41
C LEU A 213 -22.86 -11.85 -12.77
N ASN A 214 -23.19 -10.58 -12.56
CA ASN A 214 -24.48 -10.05 -12.99
C ASN A 214 -24.56 -10.10 -14.53
N TYR A 215 -25.71 -10.52 -15.08
CA TYR A 215 -25.93 -10.65 -16.53
C TYR A 215 -25.55 -9.39 -17.32
N ASP A 216 -25.81 -8.20 -16.78
CA ASP A 216 -25.49 -6.94 -17.47
C ASP A 216 -23.98 -6.65 -17.48
N VAL A 217 -23.26 -7.05 -16.42
CA VAL A 217 -21.79 -6.97 -16.37
C VAL A 217 -21.17 -7.98 -17.32
N GLU A 218 -21.71 -9.21 -17.35
CA GLU A 218 -21.29 -10.27 -18.25
C GLU A 218 -21.47 -9.85 -19.73
N ASN A 219 -22.64 -9.32 -20.08
CA ASN A 219 -22.92 -8.84 -21.43
C ASN A 219 -22.04 -7.65 -21.83
N LEU A 220 -21.76 -6.73 -20.91
CA LEU A 220 -20.86 -5.61 -21.17
C LEU A 220 -19.47 -6.13 -21.55
N ILE A 221 -18.93 -7.05 -20.75
CA ILE A 221 -17.61 -7.63 -20.96
C ILE A 221 -17.56 -8.46 -22.25
N ALA A 222 -18.54 -9.35 -22.45
CA ALA A 222 -18.59 -10.22 -23.63
C ALA A 222 -18.86 -9.45 -24.93
N GLY A 223 -19.59 -8.33 -24.85
CA GLY A 223 -19.94 -7.49 -25.98
C GLY A 223 -18.83 -6.54 -26.44
N ASP A 224 -17.88 -6.19 -25.56
CA ASP A 224 -16.83 -5.23 -25.87
C ASP A 224 -15.50 -5.91 -26.24
N LYS A 225 -15.23 -5.93 -27.55
CA LYS A 225 -14.00 -6.51 -28.10
C LYS A 225 -12.74 -5.67 -27.85
N ASN A 226 -12.87 -4.46 -27.29
CA ASN A 226 -11.72 -3.61 -26.98
C ASN A 226 -11.09 -3.96 -25.62
N ILE A 227 -11.79 -4.69 -24.75
CA ILE A 227 -11.26 -5.10 -23.44
C ILE A 227 -10.06 -6.03 -23.65
N GLN A 228 -8.89 -5.63 -23.14
CA GLN A 228 -7.62 -6.34 -23.26
C GLN A 228 -7.32 -7.22 -22.03
N SER A 229 -7.72 -6.78 -20.84
CA SER A 229 -7.47 -7.51 -19.60
C SER A 229 -8.61 -7.35 -18.59
N ILE A 230 -8.78 -8.38 -17.76
CA ILE A 230 -9.65 -8.35 -16.59
C ILE A 230 -8.87 -8.82 -15.38
N ASP A 231 -8.71 -7.94 -14.41
CA ASP A 231 -8.05 -8.23 -13.14
C ASP A 231 -9.11 -8.45 -12.07
N THR A 232 -9.10 -9.60 -11.39
CA THR A 232 -10.08 -9.93 -10.36
C THR A 232 -9.51 -9.67 -8.96
N ILE A 233 -10.28 -9.00 -8.10
CA ILE A 233 -9.84 -8.57 -6.76
C ILE A 233 -10.87 -8.94 -5.69
N GLY A 234 -10.54 -9.93 -4.86
CA GLY A 234 -11.33 -10.37 -3.69
C GLY A 234 -11.45 -11.89 -3.50
N GLY A 235 -10.50 -12.65 -4.05
CA GLY A 235 -10.32 -14.09 -3.81
C GLY A 235 -11.44 -14.98 -4.34
N SER A 236 -11.64 -16.13 -3.69
CA SER A 236 -12.66 -17.15 -4.06
C SER A 236 -14.11 -16.64 -4.06
N LYS A 237 -14.35 -15.47 -3.44
CA LYS A 237 -15.64 -14.78 -3.34
C LYS A 237 -15.86 -13.69 -4.39
N VAL A 238 -14.94 -13.46 -5.32
CA VAL A 238 -15.14 -12.57 -6.48
C VAL A 238 -15.39 -13.35 -7.77
N LEU A 239 -15.58 -14.67 -7.59
CA LEU A 239 -15.69 -15.73 -8.58
C LEU A 239 -14.38 -16.05 -9.28
N GLU A 240 -14.10 -17.35 -9.32
CA GLU A 240 -13.76 -18.03 -10.57
C GLU A 240 -14.61 -17.43 -11.69
N VAL A 241 -14.10 -16.41 -12.39
CA VAL A 241 -14.63 -16.04 -13.70
C VAL A 241 -14.62 -17.33 -14.50
N LYS A 242 -15.78 -17.93 -14.72
CA LYS A 242 -15.89 -19.17 -15.49
C LYS A 242 -15.21 -18.93 -16.83
N GLY A 243 -14.42 -19.90 -17.29
CA GLY A 243 -13.64 -19.82 -18.53
C GLY A 243 -14.46 -19.44 -19.77
N ASP A 244 -15.79 -19.44 -19.68
CA ASP A 244 -16.73 -19.04 -20.74
C ASP A 244 -16.66 -17.53 -21.09
N LEU A 245 -16.11 -16.68 -20.22
CA LEU A 245 -15.82 -15.26 -20.55
C LEU A 245 -14.50 -15.07 -21.31
N TYR A 246 -13.70 -16.14 -21.45
CA TYR A 246 -12.40 -16.09 -22.10
C TYR A 246 -12.55 -16.20 -23.62
N ASN A 247 -12.57 -15.07 -24.31
CA ASN A 247 -12.21 -15.03 -25.73
C ASN A 247 -10.69 -14.86 -25.80
N GLY A 248 -10.00 -15.63 -26.64
CA GLY A 248 -8.55 -15.93 -26.55
C GLY A 248 -7.52 -14.78 -26.50
N ASN A 249 -7.95 -13.51 -26.53
CA ASN A 249 -7.11 -12.32 -26.37
C ASN A 249 -7.20 -11.67 -24.97
N LEU A 250 -8.07 -12.15 -24.09
CA LEU A 250 -8.27 -11.59 -22.75
C LEU A 250 -7.21 -12.11 -21.78
N SER A 251 -6.42 -11.23 -21.15
CA SER A 251 -5.55 -11.64 -20.04
C SER A 251 -6.33 -11.59 -18.72
N LEU A 252 -6.41 -12.72 -18.01
CA LEU A 252 -7.01 -12.81 -16.67
C LEU A 252 -5.89 -12.79 -15.62
N PHE A 253 -5.86 -11.77 -14.79
CA PHE A 253 -4.95 -11.70 -13.65
C PHE A 253 -5.76 -11.78 -12.35
N ASN A 254 -5.61 -12.88 -11.62
CA ASN A 254 -6.20 -12.98 -10.29
C ASN A 254 -5.19 -12.43 -9.30
N ILE A 255 -5.52 -11.33 -8.61
CA ILE A 255 -4.71 -10.85 -7.48
C ILE A 255 -4.94 -11.87 -6.35
N ASP A 256 -4.07 -12.90 -6.36
CA ASP A 256 -3.91 -14.06 -5.48
C ASP A 256 -4.98 -14.23 -4.39
N ASN A 257 -5.93 -15.16 -4.55
CA ASN A 257 -6.67 -15.88 -3.48
C ASN A 257 -7.07 -15.13 -2.19
N CYS A 258 -7.21 -13.80 -2.21
CA CYS A 258 -7.42 -13.00 -1.01
C CYS A 258 -8.87 -13.13 -0.53
N ASN A 259 -9.11 -13.89 0.53
CA ASN A 259 -10.44 -14.09 1.11
C ASN A 259 -10.93 -12.88 1.92
N ASN A 260 -10.03 -11.92 2.21
CA ASN A 260 -10.31 -10.68 2.94
C ASN A 260 -9.34 -9.56 2.53
N ILE A 261 -9.67 -8.31 2.90
CA ILE A 261 -8.84 -7.11 2.65
C ILE A 261 -7.47 -7.19 3.33
N THR A 262 -7.30 -8.01 4.37
CA THR A 262 -6.03 -8.19 5.09
C THR A 262 -5.02 -9.03 4.30
N GLU A 263 -5.50 -9.96 3.47
CA GLU A 263 -4.63 -10.73 2.58
C GLU A 263 -4.14 -9.88 1.42
N LEU A 264 -4.99 -9.00 0.86
CA LEU A 264 -4.60 -8.05 -0.19
C LEU A 264 -3.54 -7.05 0.30
N LYS A 265 -3.45 -6.85 1.62
CA LYS A 265 -2.43 -6.02 2.26
C LYS A 265 -1.03 -6.67 2.30
N LYS A 266 -0.90 -7.95 1.95
CA LYS A 266 0.36 -8.73 2.06
C LYS A 266 1.12 -8.91 0.75
N ASP A 267 0.59 -8.44 -0.38
CA ASP A 267 1.16 -8.65 -1.71
C ASP A 267 2.49 -7.89 -1.90
N GLU A 268 3.59 -8.63 -2.07
CA GLU A 268 4.95 -8.11 -2.32
C GLU A 268 5.04 -7.70 -3.81
N GLY A 269 4.95 -6.39 -4.09
CA GLY A 269 4.91 -5.84 -5.46
C GLY A 269 3.88 -4.71 -5.64
N PHE A 270 3.01 -4.54 -4.64
CA PHE A 270 1.85 -3.64 -4.68
C PHE A 270 2.16 -2.15 -4.98
N LEU A 271 3.37 -1.69 -4.70
CA LEU A 271 3.80 -0.31 -4.88
C LEU A 271 4.71 -0.09 -6.10
N GLU A 272 5.13 -1.16 -6.81
CA GLU A 272 6.23 -1.12 -7.80
C GLU A 272 5.99 -0.12 -8.92
N ASN A 273 4.72 0.10 -9.29
CA ASN A 273 4.32 0.93 -10.40
C ASN A 273 3.79 2.32 -9.99
N TYR A 274 3.93 2.70 -8.71
CA TYR A 274 3.36 3.94 -8.18
C TYR A 274 4.43 4.94 -7.74
N ASN A 275 4.21 6.24 -7.96
CA ASN A 275 5.16 7.30 -7.62
C ASN A 275 5.10 7.73 -6.14
N GLY A 276 4.19 7.17 -5.36
CA GLY A 276 3.98 7.51 -3.96
C GLY A 276 2.84 6.71 -3.34
N VAL A 277 2.52 7.03 -2.10
CA VAL A 277 1.49 6.31 -1.34
C VAL A 277 0.50 7.28 -0.72
N ALA A 278 -0.77 6.94 -0.77
CA ALA A 278 -1.83 7.63 -0.06
C ALA A 278 -2.49 6.66 0.92
N VAL A 279 -2.76 7.08 2.14
CA VAL A 279 -3.34 6.21 3.18
C VAL A 279 -4.66 6.80 3.68
N ALA A 280 -5.67 5.95 3.80
CA ALA A 280 -6.97 6.28 4.38
C ALA A 280 -7.47 5.14 5.28
N SER A 281 -8.54 5.41 6.05
CA SER A 281 -9.11 4.43 6.97
C SER A 281 -9.77 3.25 6.23
N ASP A 282 -9.59 2.04 6.77
CA ASP A 282 -10.24 0.79 6.32
C ASP A 282 -11.59 0.51 6.99
N THR A 283 -12.11 1.47 7.75
CA THR A 283 -13.42 1.40 8.41
C THR A 283 -14.27 2.66 8.16
N ILE A 284 -13.63 3.79 7.82
CA ILE A 284 -14.28 5.07 7.51
C ILE A 284 -13.76 5.57 6.16
N PHE A 285 -14.47 5.22 5.09
CA PHE A 285 -14.01 5.39 3.71
C PHE A 285 -14.38 6.69 2.95
N PRO A 286 -15.21 7.63 3.44
CA PRO A 286 -15.47 8.88 2.71
C PRO A 286 -14.19 9.64 2.33
N ASP A 287 -13.22 9.72 3.25
CA ASP A 287 -11.92 10.35 3.00
C ASP A 287 -11.10 9.57 1.95
N ALA A 288 -11.25 8.23 1.93
CA ALA A 288 -10.63 7.37 0.93
C ALA A 288 -11.22 7.62 -0.47
N LEU A 289 -12.55 7.80 -0.58
CA LEU A 289 -13.23 8.07 -1.85
C LEU A 289 -12.83 9.42 -2.45
N SER A 290 -12.84 10.48 -1.64
CA SER A 290 -12.44 11.80 -2.14
C SER A 290 -10.95 11.84 -2.46
N GLY A 291 -10.14 11.18 -1.62
CA GLY A 291 -8.70 11.06 -1.79
C GLY A 291 -8.25 10.16 -2.95
N SER A 292 -9.07 9.20 -3.38
CA SER A 292 -8.69 8.25 -4.44
C SER A 292 -8.44 8.94 -5.79
N ALA A 293 -9.21 9.99 -6.11
CA ALA A 293 -9.02 10.78 -7.34
C ALA A 293 -7.69 11.55 -7.31
N LEU A 294 -7.33 12.13 -6.16
CA LEU A 294 -6.04 12.80 -5.97
C LEU A 294 -4.89 11.81 -6.02
N ALA A 295 -5.04 10.65 -5.38
CA ALA A 295 -4.06 9.58 -5.42
C ALA A 295 -3.82 9.13 -6.88
N ALA A 296 -4.88 8.88 -7.65
CA ALA A 296 -4.77 8.55 -9.07
C ALA A 296 -4.05 9.66 -9.86
N LYS A 297 -4.42 10.93 -9.66
CA LYS A 297 -3.79 12.09 -10.33
C LYS A 297 -2.29 12.18 -10.09
N LEU A 298 -1.83 11.85 -8.88
CA LEU A 298 -0.42 11.87 -8.51
C LEU A 298 0.32 10.58 -8.86
N GLY A 299 -0.38 9.56 -9.38
CA GLY A 299 0.15 8.21 -9.57
C GLY A 299 0.50 7.54 -8.25
N TYR A 300 -0.20 7.85 -7.17
CA TYR A 300 0.00 7.28 -5.84
C TYR A 300 -0.93 6.09 -5.63
N LYS A 301 -0.45 5.09 -4.90
CA LYS A 301 -1.29 3.96 -4.49
C LYS A 301 -2.11 4.33 -3.27
N LEU A 302 -3.44 4.24 -3.36
CA LEU A 302 -4.30 4.31 -2.18
C LEU A 302 -4.22 3.00 -1.38
N VAL A 303 -3.94 3.14 -0.09
CA VAL A 303 -3.76 2.07 0.90
C VAL A 303 -4.77 2.25 2.02
N LEU A 304 -5.50 1.18 2.34
CA LEU A 304 -6.49 1.18 3.42
C LEU A 304 -5.90 0.63 4.72
N SER A 305 -5.89 1.44 5.78
CA SER A 305 -5.26 1.17 7.07
C SER A 305 -6.26 1.18 8.21
N ASN A 306 -5.98 0.43 9.27
CA ASN A 306 -6.72 0.50 10.54
C ASN A 306 -6.50 1.82 11.31
N GLY A 307 -5.81 2.79 10.71
CA GLY A 307 -5.49 4.09 11.30
C GLY A 307 -4.23 4.10 12.17
N LYS A 308 -3.75 2.93 12.58
CA LYS A 308 -2.57 2.78 13.41
C LYS A 308 -1.39 2.29 12.60
N ASP A 309 -1.56 1.28 11.77
CA ASP A 309 -0.48 0.58 11.08
C ASP A 309 -0.51 0.77 9.57
N PHE A 310 0.67 0.86 8.97
CA PHE A 310 0.80 0.77 7.53
C PHE A 310 0.76 -0.71 7.15
N PRO A 311 -0.20 -1.12 6.32
CA PRO A 311 -0.53 -2.53 6.21
C PRO A 311 0.33 -3.33 5.22
N TYR A 312 1.19 -2.67 4.44
CA TYR A 312 2.05 -3.32 3.45
C TYR A 312 3.50 -3.36 3.90
N THR A 313 4.17 -4.44 3.52
CA THR A 313 5.63 -4.51 3.54
C THR A 313 6.17 -3.72 2.35
N VAL A 314 7.08 -2.79 2.60
CA VAL A 314 7.78 -2.05 1.53
C VAL A 314 9.22 -2.55 1.47
N ASP A 315 9.60 -3.21 0.40
CA ASP A 315 10.97 -3.70 0.23
C ASP A 315 11.85 -2.70 -0.55
N SER A 316 13.07 -3.13 -0.87
CA SER A 316 14.05 -2.32 -1.58
C SER A 316 13.73 -2.04 -3.06
N THR A 317 12.74 -2.67 -3.69
CA THR A 317 12.36 -2.38 -5.09
C THR A 317 11.57 -1.07 -5.23
N GLN A 318 11.02 -0.57 -4.12
CA GLN A 318 10.16 0.63 -4.04
C GLN A 318 10.90 1.97 -3.89
N ASN A 319 12.13 2.04 -4.40
CA ASN A 319 13.03 3.19 -4.21
C ASN A 319 12.60 4.47 -4.96
N HIS A 320 11.53 4.40 -5.77
CA HIS A 320 10.99 5.47 -6.58
C HIS A 320 9.84 6.26 -5.91
N LEU A 321 9.37 5.83 -4.73
CA LEU A 321 8.32 6.56 -4.02
C LEU A 321 8.80 7.95 -3.60
N SER A 322 8.08 8.97 -4.08
CA SER A 322 8.47 10.38 -4.03
C SER A 322 7.65 11.22 -3.06
N GLY A 323 6.54 10.69 -2.52
CA GLY A 323 5.69 11.40 -1.56
C GLY A 323 4.58 10.56 -0.96
N GLY A 324 3.93 11.14 0.06
CA GLY A 324 2.96 10.49 0.92
C GLY A 324 1.74 11.38 1.18
N LEU A 325 0.55 10.79 1.14
CA LEU A 325 -0.68 11.46 1.57
C LEU A 325 -1.35 10.69 2.70
N ILE A 326 -1.93 11.41 3.65
CA ILE A 326 -2.78 10.85 4.69
C ILE A 326 -4.14 11.55 4.58
N PHE A 327 -5.18 10.78 4.28
CA PHE A 327 -6.55 11.28 4.21
C PHE A 327 -7.26 11.03 5.53
N GLY A 328 -7.80 12.09 6.12
CA GLY A 328 -8.59 12.03 7.35
C GLY A 328 -7.83 12.43 8.61
N GLY A 329 -8.61 12.83 9.61
CA GLY A 329 -8.11 13.38 10.86
C GLY A 329 -7.46 12.35 11.78
N THR A 330 -6.82 12.83 12.84
CA THR A 330 -6.03 12.01 13.78
C THR A 330 -6.82 10.94 14.53
N GLN A 331 -8.14 11.12 14.65
CA GLN A 331 -9.06 10.16 15.27
C GLN A 331 -9.23 8.87 14.46
N VAL A 332 -9.10 8.96 13.14
CA VAL A 332 -9.24 7.83 12.21
C VAL A 332 -7.91 7.39 11.63
N MET A 333 -6.95 8.31 11.53
CA MET A 333 -5.61 8.09 11.02
C MET A 333 -4.58 8.73 11.97
N SER A 334 -4.04 7.94 12.91
CA SER A 334 -3.12 8.44 13.95
C SER A 334 -1.89 9.17 13.39
N ASP A 335 -1.31 10.06 14.18
CA ASP A 335 -0.08 10.78 13.80
C ASP A 335 1.13 9.87 13.62
N SER A 336 1.09 8.66 14.19
CA SER A 336 2.10 7.63 13.92
C SER A 336 2.18 7.26 12.44
N MET A 337 1.10 7.47 11.67
CA MET A 337 1.07 7.19 10.24
C MET A 337 2.09 8.04 9.47
N THR A 338 2.29 9.31 9.85
CA THR A 338 3.31 10.17 9.23
C THR A 338 4.70 9.57 9.39
N SER A 339 5.02 9.03 10.56
CA SER A 339 6.30 8.37 10.81
C SER A 339 6.43 7.06 10.03
N LYS A 340 5.33 6.31 9.85
CA LYS A 340 5.30 5.06 9.07
C LYS A 340 5.47 5.30 7.57
N ILE A 341 4.78 6.30 7.02
CA ILE A 341 4.97 6.73 5.63
C ILE A 341 6.36 7.35 5.47
N SER A 342 6.86 8.12 6.45
CA SER A 342 8.24 8.62 6.42
C SER A 342 9.24 7.48 6.39
N ALA A 343 8.98 6.38 7.10
CA ALA A 343 9.82 5.21 7.06
C ALA A 343 9.79 4.52 5.69
N ILE A 344 8.68 4.60 4.97
CA ILE A 344 8.57 4.08 3.59
C ILE A 344 9.32 4.98 2.61
N LEU A 345 9.07 6.29 2.65
CA LEU A 345 9.63 7.26 1.69
C LEU A 345 11.11 7.53 1.92
N ASN A 346 11.55 7.59 3.18
CA ASN A 346 12.94 7.80 3.55
C ASN A 346 13.73 6.49 3.68
N LYS A 347 13.15 5.34 3.30
CA LYS A 347 13.83 4.04 3.31
C LYS A 347 14.29 3.60 4.71
N ASN A 348 13.43 3.81 5.73
CA ASN A 348 13.54 3.27 7.08
C ASN A 348 12.53 2.14 7.39
N ILE A 349 12.22 1.25 6.44
CA ILE A 349 12.64 -0.12 6.74
C ILE A 349 14.15 -0.02 6.67
N PRO A 350 14.93 -0.33 7.72
CA PRO A 350 16.36 -0.13 7.59
C PRO A 350 16.84 -1.04 6.46
N ALA A 351 17.01 -0.45 5.27
CA ALA A 351 17.72 -1.10 4.18
C ALA A 351 19.14 -1.45 4.64
N ASN A 352 19.54 -0.77 5.75
CA ASN A 352 20.80 -0.78 6.43
C ASN A 352 20.80 0.40 7.43
N PRO A 353 20.70 0.18 8.76
CA PRO A 353 20.58 1.23 9.76
C PRO A 353 21.70 2.29 9.79
N ASN A 354 22.85 2.08 9.13
CA ASN A 354 24.03 2.94 9.24
C ASN A 354 24.80 3.22 7.91
N GLY A 355 24.26 2.91 6.73
CA GLY A 355 25.04 3.03 5.47
C GLY A 355 26.00 1.85 5.14
N LEU A 356 25.96 0.78 5.94
CA LEU A 356 26.48 -0.60 5.71
C LEU A 356 25.99 -1.33 4.44
N LYS A 357 26.90 -1.68 3.55
CA LYS A 357 26.62 -2.55 2.41
C LYS A 357 26.27 -3.97 2.87
N ASP A 358 25.69 -4.77 1.99
CA ASP A 358 25.38 -6.18 2.27
C ASP A 358 26.60 -7.01 2.70
N SER A 359 27.82 -6.59 2.33
CA SER A 359 29.11 -7.17 2.73
C SER A 359 29.62 -6.72 4.09
N ASP A 360 29.05 -5.66 4.64
CA ASP A 360 29.58 -5.02 5.84
C ASP A 360 29.13 -5.80 7.08
N ILE A 361 30.07 -5.92 8.04
CA ILE A 361 29.83 -6.59 9.31
C ILE A 361 28.91 -5.70 10.15
N ILE A 362 27.87 -6.30 10.73
CA ILE A 362 26.93 -5.59 11.60
C ILE A 362 27.63 -5.26 12.93
N PRO A 363 27.71 -3.97 13.32
CA PRO A 363 28.18 -3.60 14.64
C PRO A 363 27.05 -3.81 15.66
N PHE A 364 27.29 -4.67 16.63
CA PHE A 364 26.39 -4.88 17.76
C PHE A 364 26.85 -4.02 18.95
N ALA A 365 25.90 -3.35 19.59
CA ALA A 365 26.10 -2.58 20.81
C ALA A 365 26.01 -3.45 22.07
N ASP A 366 25.29 -4.58 22.00
CA ASP A 366 25.17 -5.57 23.07
C ASP A 366 25.91 -6.86 22.69
N ASP A 367 26.94 -7.22 23.45
CA ASP A 367 27.76 -8.42 23.22
C ASP A 367 26.98 -9.73 23.45
N GLY A 368 25.91 -9.70 24.25
CA GLY A 368 25.02 -10.85 24.45
C GLY A 368 24.23 -11.15 23.19
N PHE A 369 23.47 -10.16 22.71
CA PHE A 369 22.69 -10.25 21.48
C PHE A 369 23.56 -10.67 20.29
N LYS A 370 24.75 -10.09 20.17
CA LYS A 370 25.73 -10.50 19.15
C LYS A 370 25.98 -12.00 19.17
N ARG A 371 26.37 -12.56 20.32
CA ARG A 371 26.77 -13.97 20.39
C ARG A 371 25.62 -14.92 20.11
N ASP A 372 24.42 -14.61 20.59
CA ASP A 372 23.26 -15.46 20.35
C ASP A 372 22.81 -15.39 18.89
N ALA A 373 22.86 -14.20 18.27
CA ALA A 373 22.66 -14.08 16.84
C ALA A 373 23.72 -14.86 16.04
N GLU A 374 24.99 -14.82 16.47
CA GLU A 374 26.08 -15.55 15.82
C GLU A 374 25.91 -17.06 15.95
N GLN A 375 25.47 -17.53 17.11
CA GLN A 375 25.16 -18.92 17.37
C GLN A 375 23.97 -19.40 16.54
N ALA A 376 22.88 -18.65 16.52
CA ALA A 376 21.67 -18.99 15.78
C ALA A 376 21.90 -19.03 14.27
N LEU A 377 22.73 -18.12 13.74
CA LEU A 377 23.10 -18.09 12.31
C LEU A 377 24.29 -19.00 11.97
N GLY A 378 24.98 -19.56 12.96
CA GLY A 378 26.19 -20.36 12.77
C GLY A 378 27.36 -19.58 12.16
N LYS A 379 27.48 -18.27 12.46
CA LYS A 379 28.47 -17.35 11.87
C LYS A 379 28.92 -16.29 12.86
N THR A 380 30.22 -15.97 12.90
CA THR A 380 30.83 -15.01 13.85
C THR A 380 31.06 -13.60 13.29
N ASN A 381 30.75 -13.35 12.02
CA ASN A 381 30.86 -12.04 11.38
C ASN A 381 29.59 -11.80 10.57
N ILE A 382 28.47 -11.68 11.27
CA ILE A 382 27.16 -11.53 10.62
C ILE A 382 27.20 -10.29 9.74
N THR A 383 26.95 -10.51 8.45
CA THR A 383 26.78 -9.44 7.49
C THR A 383 25.31 -9.05 7.40
N LEU A 384 25.04 -7.87 6.83
CA LEU A 384 23.68 -7.46 6.54
C LEU A 384 22.94 -8.44 5.62
N ALA A 385 23.64 -9.08 4.67
CA ALA A 385 23.05 -10.12 3.83
C ALA A 385 22.59 -11.36 4.62
N ASP A 386 23.33 -11.74 5.67
CA ASP A 386 22.99 -12.88 6.52
C ASP A 386 21.74 -12.58 7.35
N ALA A 387 21.69 -11.40 7.99
CA ALA A 387 20.57 -10.99 8.82
C ALA A 387 19.25 -10.83 8.04
N LYS A 388 19.31 -10.37 6.78
CA LYS A 388 18.14 -10.25 5.90
C LYS A 388 17.55 -11.60 5.47
N LYS A 389 18.36 -12.66 5.44
CA LYS A 389 17.96 -14.02 5.01
C LYS A 389 17.52 -14.92 6.16
N ALA A 390 17.78 -14.51 7.40
CA ALA A 390 17.37 -15.26 8.58
C ALA A 390 15.86 -15.36 8.65
N THR A 391 15.30 -16.58 8.65
CA THR A 391 13.85 -16.81 8.72
C THR A 391 13.36 -17.07 10.14
N SER A 392 14.25 -17.49 11.03
CA SER A 392 13.99 -17.71 12.44
C SER A 392 15.23 -17.40 13.26
N LEU A 393 15.05 -16.97 14.51
CA LEU A 393 16.12 -16.64 15.42
C LEU A 393 15.75 -17.08 16.84
N THR A 394 16.59 -17.91 17.46
CA THR A 394 16.46 -18.30 18.87
C THR A 394 17.56 -17.60 19.66
N LEU A 395 17.17 -16.86 20.69
CA LEU A 395 18.05 -16.06 21.52
C LEU A 395 17.98 -16.55 22.97
N TYR A 396 19.12 -16.96 23.51
CA TYR A 396 19.21 -17.52 24.85
C TYR A 396 19.58 -16.44 25.87
N GLN A 397 18.83 -16.31 26.97
CA GLN A 397 19.24 -15.50 28.10
C GLN A 397 19.59 -16.35 29.32
N ASN A 398 20.73 -16.04 29.94
CA ASN A 398 21.19 -16.75 31.11
C ASN A 398 21.31 -15.81 32.32
N SER A 399 20.78 -16.21 33.48
CA SER A 399 21.02 -15.47 34.73
C SER A 399 21.56 -16.32 35.89
N SER A 400 21.98 -17.57 35.65
CA SER A 400 22.52 -18.43 36.72
C SER A 400 23.62 -19.43 36.32
N ASP A 401 23.78 -19.76 35.03
CA ASP A 401 24.59 -20.92 34.60
C ASP A 401 25.83 -20.52 33.78
N GLY A 402 26.27 -19.26 33.88
CA GLY A 402 27.50 -18.77 33.23
C GLY A 402 27.39 -18.41 31.74
N GLY A 403 26.17 -18.37 31.18
CA GLY A 403 25.89 -17.81 29.85
C GLY A 403 25.77 -16.29 29.87
N TYR A 404 25.44 -15.72 28.70
CA TYR A 404 25.44 -14.27 28.47
C TYR A 404 24.05 -13.69 28.70
N GLN A 405 23.99 -12.44 29.14
CA GLN A 405 22.75 -11.70 29.34
C GLN A 405 22.48 -10.84 28.12
N ILE A 406 21.34 -11.07 27.47
CA ILE A 406 20.81 -10.19 26.43
C ILE A 406 20.09 -9.04 27.14
N ASN A 407 20.71 -7.87 27.20
CA ASN A 407 20.17 -6.74 27.96
C ASN A 407 19.32 -5.80 27.09
N ASP A 408 19.56 -5.75 25.78
CA ASP A 408 18.97 -4.80 24.85
C ASP A 408 18.74 -5.43 23.46
N LEU A 409 17.58 -5.17 22.86
CA LEU A 409 17.22 -5.59 21.49
C LEU A 409 17.32 -4.47 20.45
N SER A 410 17.94 -3.34 20.75
CA SER A 410 18.03 -2.19 19.84
C SER A 410 18.67 -2.51 18.46
N ASP A 411 19.49 -3.55 18.39
CA ASP A 411 20.14 -3.99 17.16
C ASP A 411 19.28 -4.99 16.35
N ILE A 412 18.14 -5.44 16.86
CA ILE A 412 17.28 -6.38 16.14
C ILE A 412 16.75 -5.81 14.81
N LYS A 413 16.77 -4.47 14.67
CA LYS A 413 16.46 -3.74 13.43
C LYS A 413 17.32 -4.10 12.22
N TYR A 414 18.48 -4.75 12.39
CA TYR A 414 19.29 -5.24 11.27
C TYR A 414 18.70 -6.52 10.62
N PHE A 415 17.77 -7.19 11.31
CA PHE A 415 17.15 -8.44 10.87
C PHE A 415 15.78 -8.13 10.28
N SER A 416 15.53 -8.57 9.06
CA SER A 416 14.27 -8.24 8.35
C SER A 416 13.51 -9.47 7.86
N GLY A 417 14.18 -10.62 7.77
CA GLY A 417 13.61 -11.87 7.25
C GLY A 417 12.88 -12.74 8.29
N ILE A 418 12.90 -12.36 9.56
CA ILE A 418 12.48 -13.23 10.68
C ILE A 418 10.96 -13.35 10.73
N TYR A 419 10.46 -14.59 10.63
CA TYR A 419 9.05 -14.96 10.80
C TYR A 419 8.73 -15.40 12.22
N ASP A 420 9.65 -16.12 12.86
CA ASP A 420 9.54 -16.60 14.23
C ASP A 420 10.76 -16.16 15.04
N LEU A 421 10.51 -15.47 16.16
CA LEU A 421 11.53 -15.07 17.13
C LEU A 421 11.28 -15.79 18.44
N ASP A 422 12.30 -16.49 18.94
CA ASP A 422 12.24 -17.19 20.20
C ASP A 422 13.23 -16.56 21.20
N LEU A 423 12.71 -16.15 22.35
CA LEU A 423 13.48 -15.65 23.48
C LEU A 423 13.40 -16.73 24.57
N GLU A 424 14.51 -17.39 24.86
CA GLU A 424 14.57 -18.49 25.81
C GLU A 424 15.30 -18.12 27.11
N GLY A 425 14.65 -18.33 28.27
CA GLY A 425 15.23 -18.17 29.60
C GLY A 425 15.36 -16.71 30.05
N GLY A 426 15.30 -16.44 31.35
CA GLY A 426 15.64 -15.10 31.89
C GLY A 426 14.50 -14.09 31.95
N LYS A 427 14.81 -12.78 31.84
CA LYS A 427 13.85 -11.66 31.96
C LYS A 427 13.80 -10.92 30.63
N LEU A 428 12.62 -10.56 30.12
CA LEU A 428 12.52 -9.82 28.85
C LEU A 428 13.55 -8.68 28.74
N PRO A 429 14.31 -8.59 27.63
CA PRO A 429 15.33 -7.55 27.47
C PRO A 429 14.70 -6.16 27.43
N GLN A 430 15.51 -5.14 27.69
CA GLN A 430 15.08 -3.77 27.47
C GLN A 430 14.86 -3.51 25.98
N ASN A 431 14.08 -2.46 25.69
CA ASN A 431 13.71 -2.08 24.32
C ASN A 431 13.01 -3.20 23.52
N ILE A 432 12.21 -4.04 24.19
CA ILE A 432 11.44 -5.12 23.54
C ILE A 432 10.53 -4.60 22.40
N GLY A 433 10.08 -3.34 22.48
CA GLY A 433 9.36 -2.66 21.39
C GLY A 433 10.17 -2.55 20.08
N ALA A 434 11.48 -2.78 20.08
CA ALA A 434 12.30 -2.88 18.87
C ALA A 434 11.87 -4.04 17.97
N ILE A 435 11.22 -5.09 18.52
CA ILE A 435 10.58 -6.16 17.74
C ILE A 435 9.55 -5.61 16.73
N ASN A 436 8.99 -4.44 17.00
CA ASN A 436 8.09 -3.76 16.06
C ASN A 436 8.80 -3.37 14.74
N SER A 437 10.14 -3.43 14.63
CA SER A 437 10.86 -3.27 13.35
C SER A 437 10.90 -4.55 12.49
N LEU A 438 10.64 -5.73 13.07
CA LEU A 438 10.66 -7.03 12.37
C LEU A 438 9.36 -7.27 11.58
N TYR A 439 9.22 -6.70 10.39
CA TYR A 439 7.93 -6.68 9.69
C TYR A 439 7.41 -8.06 9.24
N LYS A 440 8.29 -9.06 9.03
CA LYS A 440 7.87 -10.44 8.71
C LYS A 440 7.47 -11.28 9.93
N LEU A 441 7.65 -10.75 11.15
CA LEU A 441 7.44 -11.51 12.36
C LEU A 441 5.95 -11.82 12.57
N GLU A 442 5.61 -13.10 12.62
CA GLU A 442 4.27 -13.60 12.90
C GLU A 442 4.18 -14.29 14.27
N GLY A 443 5.30 -14.86 14.75
CA GLY A 443 5.39 -15.57 16.03
C GLY A 443 6.46 -15.00 16.95
N LEU A 444 6.09 -14.73 18.20
CA LEU A 444 7.01 -14.46 19.31
C LEU A 444 6.86 -15.55 20.37
N TYR A 445 7.93 -16.32 20.57
CA TYR A 445 7.99 -17.38 21.57
C TYR A 445 8.81 -16.88 22.77
N LEU A 446 8.23 -17.02 23.95
CA LEU A 446 8.79 -16.58 25.23
C LEU A 446 8.93 -17.82 26.11
N GLU A 447 9.87 -18.69 25.77
CA GLU A 447 10.13 -19.90 26.52
C GLU A 447 10.92 -19.59 27.79
N LYS A 448 10.40 -19.98 28.95
CA LYS A 448 11.05 -19.82 30.26
C LYS A 448 11.46 -18.36 30.58
N CYS A 449 10.82 -17.38 29.95
CA CYS A 449 11.04 -15.97 30.21
C CYS A 449 10.08 -15.44 31.28
N THR A 450 10.59 -14.54 32.12
CA THR A 450 9.81 -13.76 33.09
C THR A 450 9.51 -12.37 32.53
N PHE A 451 8.23 -11.97 32.59
CA PHE A 451 7.75 -10.69 32.10
C PHE A 451 6.48 -10.26 32.83
N ASN A 452 6.20 -8.96 32.79
CA ASN A 452 4.97 -8.38 33.28
C ASN A 452 4.09 -7.87 32.11
N GLN A 453 2.85 -7.49 32.42
CA GLN A 453 1.91 -7.05 31.40
C GLN A 453 2.28 -5.72 30.73
N SER A 454 3.01 -4.85 31.44
CA SER A 454 3.51 -3.60 30.85
C SER A 454 4.61 -3.86 29.82
N ASP A 455 5.44 -4.89 30.00
CA ASP A 455 6.48 -5.28 29.03
C ASP A 455 5.84 -5.68 27.69
N ILE A 456 4.80 -6.52 27.73
CA ILE A 456 4.06 -6.98 26.54
C ILE A 456 3.29 -5.84 25.88
N SER A 457 2.75 -4.89 26.65
CA SER A 457 1.97 -3.76 26.12
C SER A 457 2.78 -2.82 25.21
N THR A 458 4.11 -2.88 25.24
CA THR A 458 4.99 -2.11 24.34
C THR A 458 5.10 -2.70 22.94
N ILE A 459 4.68 -3.95 22.76
CA ILE A 459 4.61 -4.62 21.46
C ILE A 459 3.28 -4.21 20.82
N SER A 460 3.34 -3.31 19.85
CA SER A 460 2.13 -2.77 19.20
C SER A 460 1.66 -3.61 18.01
N LYS A 461 2.43 -4.65 17.62
CA LYS A 461 2.08 -5.55 16.53
C LYS A 461 1.15 -6.67 16.97
N ASN A 462 0.24 -7.04 16.08
CA ASN A 462 -0.61 -8.21 16.24
C ASN A 462 0.16 -9.49 15.89
N ILE A 463 1.11 -9.86 16.75
CA ILE A 463 1.92 -11.09 16.62
C ILE A 463 1.41 -12.16 17.59
N LYS A 464 1.51 -13.43 17.19
CA LYS A 464 1.14 -14.54 18.06
C LYS A 464 2.19 -14.69 19.16
N ILE A 465 1.80 -14.41 20.41
CA ILE A 465 2.68 -14.60 21.57
C ILE A 465 2.39 -15.97 22.20
N VAL A 466 3.44 -16.80 22.29
CA VAL A 466 3.39 -18.10 22.97
C VAL A 466 4.42 -18.08 24.10
N SER A 467 4.03 -18.43 25.31
CA SER A 467 4.94 -18.55 26.45
C SER A 467 4.78 -19.91 27.11
N ASP A 468 5.89 -20.63 27.28
CA ASP A 468 5.92 -22.00 27.85
C ASP A 468 4.84 -22.93 27.24
N GLY A 469 4.67 -22.86 25.92
CA GLY A 469 3.68 -23.64 25.17
C GLY A 469 2.22 -23.18 25.34
N LYS A 470 1.96 -22.07 26.03
CA LYS A 470 0.63 -21.48 26.21
C LYS A 470 0.49 -20.20 25.41
N LYS A 471 -0.63 -20.06 24.70
CA LYS A 471 -0.96 -18.82 24.00
C LYS A 471 -1.30 -17.72 25.01
N ILE A 472 -0.68 -16.56 24.86
CA ILE A 472 -1.06 -15.34 25.59
C ILE A 472 -1.96 -14.54 24.64
N ASN A 473 -3.17 -14.22 25.10
CA ASN A 473 -4.14 -13.43 24.33
C ASN A 473 -3.91 -11.93 24.51
#